data_AF-A0A2Z6DQY0-F1
#
_entry.id   AF-A0A2Z6DQY0-F1
#
_cell.length_a   1.000
_cell.length_b   1.000
_cell.length_c   1.000
_cell.angle_alpha   90.00
_cell.angle_beta   90.00
_cell.angle_gamma   90.00
#
_symmetry.space_group_name_H-M   'P 1'
#
loop_
_entity.id
_entity.type
_entity.pdbx_description
1 polymer ?
#
loop_
_entity_poly.entity_id
_entity_poly.type
_entity_poly.pdbx_seq_one_letter_code
_entity_poly.pdbx_strand_id
1 'polypeptide(L)' 'HLLIQLIATAVFVLLPMMPTVAILTATVLFLLTLLEVAVAMIQAYVFVLLLSLYL' A
#
# COMPACT_ATOMS: atom_id res chain seq x y z
N HIS A 1 -5.37 -1.08 -2.61
CA HIS A 1 -5.35 -0.18 -3.80
C HIS A 1 -5.95 1.22 -3.62
N LEU A 2 -7.26 1.39 -3.30
CA LEU A 2 -7.90 2.72 -3.23
C LEU A 2 -7.23 3.67 -2.22
N LEU A 3 -6.83 3.16 -1.06
CA LEU A 3 -6.13 3.92 -0.03
C LEU A 3 -4.80 4.49 -0.56
N ILE A 4 -4.01 3.68 -1.28
CA ILE A 4 -2.74 4.10 -1.89
C ILE A 4 -2.99 5.25 -2.88
N GLN A 5 -4.05 5.17 -3.67
CA GLN A 5 -4.41 6.23 -4.61
C GLN A 5 -4.78 7.55 -3.89
N LEU A 6 -5.55 7.49 -2.81
CA LEU A 6 -5.90 8.68 -2.01
C LEU A 6 -4.68 9.31 -1.33
N ILE A 7 -3.73 8.50 -0.85
CA ILE A 7 -2.50 9.04 -0.27
C ILE A 7 -1.57 9.60 -1.35
N ALA A 8 -1.51 8.97 -2.52
CA ALA A 8 -0.74 9.49 -3.65
C ALA A 8 -1.25 10.87 -4.08
N THR A 9 -2.57 11.08 -4.18
CA THR A 9 -3.13 12.41 -4.48
C THR A 9 -2.85 13.42 -3.37
N ALA A 10 -2.92 13.00 -2.09
CA ALA A 10 -2.56 13.86 -0.97
C ALA A 10 -1.09 14.34 -1.04
N VAL A 11 -0.14 13.48 -1.42
CA VAL A 11 1.27 13.87 -1.60
C VAL A 11 1.43 15.00 -2.63
N PHE A 12 0.76 14.89 -3.79
CA PHE A 12 0.82 15.93 -4.82
C PHE A 12 0.18 17.24 -4.40
N VAL A 13 -0.92 17.19 -3.64
CA VAL A 13 -1.61 18.38 -3.11
C VAL A 13 -0.77 19.06 -2.03
N LEU A 14 -0.08 18.28 -1.19
CA LEU A 14 0.73 18.81 -0.10
C LEU A 14 2.09 19.35 -0.57
N LEU A 15 2.62 18.90 -1.71
CA LEU A 15 3.93 19.32 -2.21
C LEU A 15 4.12 20.86 -2.29
N PRO A 16 3.19 21.65 -2.89
CA PRO A 16 3.33 23.10 -2.94
C PRO A 16 2.93 23.80 -1.63
N MET A 17 2.12 23.17 -0.75
CA MET A 17 1.60 23.81 0.46
C MET A 17 2.48 23.57 1.70
N MET A 18 2.90 22.33 1.91
CA MET A 18 3.65 21.88 3.09
C MET A 18 4.70 20.81 2.69
N PRO A 19 5.84 21.20 2.11
CA PRO A 19 6.83 20.28 1.54
C PRO A 19 7.34 19.23 2.54
N THR A 20 7.57 19.61 3.80
CA THR A 20 8.03 18.68 4.85
C THR A 20 7.00 17.58 5.12
N VAL A 21 5.71 17.93 5.17
CA VAL A 21 4.63 16.96 5.38
C VAL A 21 4.44 16.09 4.13
N ALA A 22 4.60 16.67 2.94
CA ALA A 22 4.55 15.93 1.67
C ALA A 22 5.63 14.83 1.60
N ILE A 23 6.86 15.12 2.05
CA ILE A 23 7.94 14.13 2.10
C ILE A 23 7.62 13.01 3.09
N LEU A 24 7.14 13.35 4.30
CA LEU A 24 6.75 12.34 5.29
C LEU A 24 5.60 11.45 4.79
N THR A 25 4.60 12.04 4.13
CA THR A 25 3.48 11.29 3.54
C THR A 25 3.93 10.44 2.34
N ALA A 26 4.91 10.88 1.56
CA ALA A 26 5.52 10.06 0.50
C ALA A 26 6.27 8.84 1.07
N THR A 27 6.96 8.99 2.21
CA THR A 27 7.57 7.85 2.93
C THR A 27 6.51 6.84 3.38
N VAL A 28 5.38 7.30 3.91
CA VAL A 28 4.24 6.43 4.27
C VAL A 28 3.68 5.72 3.04
N LEU A 29 3.51 6.43 1.92
CA LEU A 29 3.06 5.84 0.66
C LEU A 29 3.99 4.70 0.22
N PHE A 30 5.31 4.91 0.28
CA PHE A 30 6.29 3.86 -0.02
C PHE A 30 6.12 2.64 0.88
N LEU A 31 6.01 2.83 2.20
CA LEU A 31 5.80 1.71 3.14
C LEU A 31 4.49 0.96 2.85
N LEU A 32 3.42 1.67 2.47
CA LEU A 32 2.14 1.05 2.11
C LEU A 32 2.24 0.23 0.82
N THR A 33 3.07 0.61 -0.15
CA THR A 33 3.28 -0.22 -1.34
C THR A 33 3.96 -1.55 -1.00
N LEU A 34 4.94 -1.54 -0.09
CA LEU A 34 5.56 -2.76 0.41
C LEU A 34 4.55 -3.65 1.15
N LEU A 35 3.69 -3.03 1.97
CA LEU A 35 2.64 -3.75 2.69
C LEU A 35 1.62 -4.39 1.72
N GLU A 36 1.22 -3.70 0.66
CA GLU A 36 0.29 -4.25 -0.35
C GLU A 36 0.87 -5.51 -1.01
N VAL A 37 2.17 -5.51 -1.33
CA VAL A 37 2.87 -6.68 -1.87
C VAL A 37 2.86 -7.82 -0.84
N ALA A 38 3.15 -7.54 0.43
CA ALA A 38 3.11 -8.54 1.48
C ALA A 38 1.72 -9.17 1.64
N VAL A 39 0.66 -8.34 1.61
CA VAL A 39 -0.74 -8.81 1.66
C VAL A 39 -1.07 -9.68 0.44
N ALA A 40 -0.62 -9.29 -0.76
CA ALA A 40 -0.84 -10.09 -1.97
C ALA A 40 -0.16 -11.47 -1.89
N MET A 41 1.07 -11.53 -1.38
CA MET A 41 1.80 -12.79 -1.17
C MET A 41 1.09 -13.71 -0.17
N ILE A 42 0.62 -13.15 0.95
CA ILE A 42 -0.13 -13.90 1.96
C ILE A 42 -1.44 -14.41 1.36
N GLN A 43 -2.16 -13.59 0.60
CA GLN A 43 -3.42 -14.01 -0.01
C GLN A 43 -3.24 -15.16 -1.00
N ALA A 44 -2.18 -15.14 -1.81
CA ALA A 44 -1.84 -16.25 -2.68
C ALA A 44 -1.54 -17.53 -1.90
N TYR A 45 -0.76 -17.43 -0.82
CA TYR A 45 -0.44 -18.58 0.04
C TYR A 45 -1.69 -19.18 0.70
N VAL A 46 -2.55 -18.34 1.29
CA VAL A 46 -3.78 -18.79 1.95
C VAL A 46 -4.73 -19.45 0.94
N PHE A 47 -4.84 -18.92 -0.29
CA PHE A 47 -5.65 -19.55 -1.33
C PHE A 47 -5.14 -20.95 -1.70
N VAL A 48 -3.82 -21.11 -1.88
CA VAL A 48 -3.22 -22.41 -2.15
C VAL A 48 -3.43 -23.37 -0.98
N LEU A 49 -3.24 -22.91 0.26
CA LEU A 49 -3.48 -23.72 1.45
C LEU A 49 -4.93 -24.22 1.53
N LEU A 50 -5.91 -23.34 1.28
CA LEU A 50 -7.32 -23.71 1.29
C LEU A 50 -7.64 -24.74 0.19
N LEU A 51 -7.07 -24.59 -1.01
CA LEU A 51 -7.22 -25.58 -2.08
C LEU A 51 -6.63 -26.93 -1.68
N SER A 52 -5.43 -26.95 -1.08
CA SER A 52 -4.75 -28.17 -0.65
C SER A 52 -5.41 -28.89 0.53
N LEU A 53 -6.16 -28.18 1.38
CA LEU A 53 -6.92 -28.79 2.48
C LEU A 53 -8.33 -29.25 2.07
N TYR A 54 -8.89 -28.63 1.03
CA TYR A 54 -10.22 -28.98 0.52
C TYR A 54 -10.17 -30.16 -0.47
N LEU A 55 -9.09 -30.27 -1.25
CA LEU A 55 -8.78 -31.43 -2.10
C LEU A 55 -8.22 -32.58 -1.27
#